data_AF-A0A952AAJ6-F1
#
_entry.id   AF-A0A952AAJ6-F1
#
_cell.length_a   1.000
_cell.length_b   1.000
_cell.length_c   1.000
_cell.angle_alpha   90.00
_cell.angle_beta   90.00
_cell.angle_gamma   90.00
#
_symmetry.space_group_name_H-M   'P 1'
#
loop_
_entity.id
_entity.type
_entity.pdbx_description
1 polymer ?
#
loop_
_entity_poly.entity_id
_entity_poly.type
_entity_poly.pdbx_seq_one_letter_code
_entity_poly.pdbx_strand_id
1 'polypeptide(L)'
;MATLTIRQLNDALVRRIKMRAAEAGRSMEEEVRTLLDHTYGEAGQLARQKAWAGRMRRLHKDGKLPRSDVDSAALIRQMREERDRHLAGMITVHPSDGDR
;
A
#
# COMPACT_ATOMS: atom_id res chain seq x y z
N MET A 1 6.60 3.37 -18.20
CA MET A 1 7.63 2.97 -17.22
C MET A 1 8.03 4.20 -16.44
N ALA A 2 8.04 4.11 -15.11
CA ALA A 2 8.56 5.19 -14.26
C ALA A 2 10.00 4.87 -13.88
N THR A 3 10.87 5.87 -13.88
CA THR A 3 12.28 5.74 -13.48
C THR A 3 12.49 6.41 -12.13
N LEU A 4 13.11 5.70 -11.19
CA LEU A 4 13.45 6.20 -9.86
C LEU A 4 14.98 6.18 -9.69
N THR A 5 15.57 7.32 -9.35
CA THR A 5 16.99 7.41 -8.97
C THR A 5 17.12 7.60 -7.47
N ILE A 6 17.77 6.65 -6.80
CA ILE A 6 18.06 6.74 -5.35
C ILE A 6 19.54 7.12 -5.20
N ARG A 7 19.81 8.31 -4.65
CA ARG A 7 21.17 8.82 -4.42
C ARG A 7 21.61 8.58 -2.98
N GLN A 8 22.93 8.64 -2.75
CA GLN A 8 23.54 8.48 -1.41
C GLN A 8 23.14 7.18 -0.70
N LEU A 9 23.01 6.09 -1.46
CA LEU A 9 22.71 4.78 -0.90
C LEU A 9 23.95 4.20 -0.23
N ASN A 10 23.81 3.68 0.99
CA ASN A 10 24.91 3.05 1.71
C ASN A 10 25.52 1.88 0.90
N ASP A 11 26.83 1.89 0.70
CA ASP A 11 27.54 0.86 -0.07
C ASP A 11 27.35 -0.56 0.47
N ALA A 12 27.24 -0.71 1.80
CA ALA A 12 26.95 -2.00 2.41
C ALA A 12 25.54 -2.49 2.04
N LEU A 13 24.59 -1.59 1.86
CA LEU A 13 23.26 -1.94 1.37
C LEU A 13 23.30 -2.34 -0.11
N VAL A 14 24.02 -1.59 -0.94
CA VAL A 14 24.23 -1.94 -2.37
C VAL A 14 24.83 -3.34 -2.50
N ARG A 15 25.85 -3.67 -1.70
CA ARG A 15 26.47 -5.01 -1.69
C ARG A 15 25.46 -6.11 -1.32
N ARG A 16 24.65 -5.90 -0.29
CA ARG A 16 23.62 -6.87 0.12
C ARG A 16 22.56 -7.10 -0.97
N ILE A 17 22.12 -6.04 -1.64
CA ILE A 17 21.17 -6.15 -2.75
C ILE A 17 21.78 -6.96 -3.89
N LYS A 18 23.05 -6.70 -4.25
CA LYS A 18 23.74 -7.45 -5.31
C LYS A 18 23.86 -8.94 -4.98
N MET A 19 24.25 -9.29 -3.75
CA MET A 19 24.33 -10.68 -3.32
C MET A 19 22.97 -11.38 -3.41
N ARG A 20 21.92 -10.75 -2.89
CA ARG A 20 20.57 -11.30 -2.94
C ARG A 20 20.05 -11.47 -4.37
N ALA A 21 20.35 -10.51 -5.25
CA ALA A 21 20.00 -10.60 -6.66
C ALA A 21 20.69 -11.78 -7.35
N ALA A 22 21.98 -11.99 -7.06
CA ALA A 22 22.75 -13.12 -7.57
C ALA A 22 22.21 -14.47 -7.05
N GLU A 23 21.87 -14.56 -5.76
CA GLU A 23 21.25 -15.75 -5.17
C GLU A 23 19.88 -16.07 -5.81
N ALA A 24 19.11 -15.04 -6.14
CA ALA A 24 17.81 -15.17 -6.80
C ALA A 24 17.90 -15.32 -8.34
N GLY A 25 19.11 -15.32 -8.91
CA GLY A 25 19.33 -15.48 -10.35
C GLY A 25 18.77 -14.32 -11.20
N ARG A 26 18.69 -13.11 -10.66
CA ARG A 26 18.08 -11.94 -11.32
C ARG A 26 18.98 -10.71 -11.29
N SER A 27 18.62 -9.72 -12.12
CA SER A 27 19.33 -8.46 -12.14
C SER A 27 19.15 -7.66 -10.85
N MET A 28 20.10 -6.78 -10.55
CA MET A 28 20.00 -5.89 -9.38
C MET A 28 18.76 -4.98 -9.46
N GLU A 29 18.44 -4.47 -10.65
CA GLU A 29 17.26 -3.61 -10.84
C GLU A 29 15.97 -4.39 -10.56
N GLU A 30 15.89 -5.62 -11.05
CA GLU A 30 14.73 -6.48 -10.84
C GLU A 30 14.57 -6.89 -9.37
N GLU A 31 15.67 -7.16 -8.67
CA GLU A 31 15.66 -7.36 -7.22
C GLU A 31 15.08 -6.14 -6.50
N VAL A 32 15.58 -4.93 -6.82
CA VAL A 32 15.07 -3.69 -6.21
C VAL A 32 13.58 -3.51 -6.51
N ARG A 33 13.15 -3.76 -7.75
CA ARG A 33 11.75 -3.66 -8.15
C ARG A 33 10.87 -4.62 -7.35
N THR A 34 11.28 -5.88 -7.23
CA THR A 34 10.55 -6.87 -6.41
C THR A 34 10.53 -6.49 -4.94
N LEU A 35 11.62 -5.96 -4.39
CA LEU A 35 11.66 -5.51 -2.99
C LEU A 35 10.69 -4.36 -2.76
N LEU A 36 10.69 -3.37 -3.64
CA LEU A 36 9.77 -2.25 -3.57
C LEU A 36 8.32 -2.71 -3.73
N ASP A 37 8.03 -3.59 -4.68
CA ASP A 37 6.67 -4.12 -4.89
C ASP A 37 6.20 -4.98 -3.71
N HIS A 38 7.05 -5.85 -3.17
CA HIS A 38 6.72 -6.59 -1.95
C HIS A 38 6.47 -5.65 -0.74
N THR A 39 7.19 -4.52 -0.68
CA THR A 39 7.16 -3.59 0.46
C THR A 39 6.13 -2.48 0.32
N TYR A 40 5.66 -2.16 -0.88
CA TYR A 40 4.75 -1.04 -1.13
C TYR A 40 3.59 -1.41 -2.07
N GLY A 41 3.71 -2.50 -2.82
CA GLY A 41 2.64 -3.04 -3.64
C GLY A 41 1.43 -3.45 -2.81
N GLU A 42 0.27 -3.42 -3.45
CA GLU A 42 -1.03 -3.61 -2.81
C GLU A 42 -1.11 -4.94 -2.06
N ALA A 43 -0.59 -6.02 -2.66
CA ALA A 43 -0.55 -7.33 -2.02
C ALA A 43 0.23 -7.32 -0.70
N GLY A 44 1.40 -6.68 -0.69
CA GLY A 44 2.23 -6.54 0.51
C GLY A 44 1.59 -5.64 1.57
N GLN A 45 0.90 -4.57 1.16
CA GLN A 45 0.15 -3.70 2.07
C GLN A 45 -1.06 -4.42 2.67
N LEU A 46 -1.84 -5.14 1.86
CA LEU A 46 -2.99 -5.92 2.31
C LEU A 46 -2.57 -6.98 3.33
N ALA A 47 -1.46 -7.69 3.07
CA ALA A 47 -0.93 -8.69 3.98
C ALA A 47 -0.58 -8.08 5.36
N ARG A 48 0.08 -6.92 5.37
CA ARG A 48 0.39 -6.18 6.61
C ARG A 48 -0.86 -5.69 7.34
N GLN A 49 -1.83 -5.13 6.63
CA GLN A 49 -3.09 -4.70 7.21
C GLN A 49 -3.86 -5.89 7.83
N LYS A 50 -3.95 -7.02 7.13
CA LYS A 50 -4.56 -8.25 7.64
C LYS A 50 -3.84 -8.75 8.89
N ALA A 51 -2.51 -8.78 8.89
CA ALA A 51 -1.72 -9.21 10.04
C ALA A 51 -1.91 -8.29 11.25
N TRP A 52 -1.93 -6.97 11.03
CA TRP A 52 -2.23 -5.98 12.06
C TRP A 52 -3.65 -6.14 12.61
N ALA A 53 -4.66 -6.26 11.75
CA ALA A 53 -6.05 -6.48 12.16
C ALA A 53 -6.23 -7.80 12.94
N GLY A 54 -5.49 -8.86 12.57
CA GLY A 54 -5.45 -10.11 13.33
C GLY A 54 -4.83 -9.93 14.72
N ARG A 55 -3.72 -9.17 14.84
CA ARG A 55 -3.12 -8.83 16.14
C ARG A 55 -4.07 -8.01 17.01
N MET A 56 -4.70 -6.98 16.44
CA MET A 56 -5.64 -6.13 17.18
C MET A 56 -6.86 -6.92 17.66
N ARG A 57 -7.42 -7.81 16.83
CA ARG A 57 -8.51 -8.71 17.26
C ARG A 57 -8.11 -9.59 18.44
N ARG A 58 -6.89 -10.12 18.46
CA ARG A 58 -6.37 -10.87 19.62
C ARG A 58 -6.27 -9.99 20.86
N LEU A 59 -5.68 -8.80 20.74
CA LEU A 59 -5.56 -7.87 21.86
C LEU A 59 -6.93 -7.42 22.41
N HIS A 60 -7.95 -7.24 21.56
CA HIS A 60 -9.33 -7.01 21.99
C HIS A 60 -9.95 -8.22 22.69
N LYS A 61 -9.72 -9.44 22.18
CA LYS A 61 -10.17 -10.67 22.83
C LYS A 61 -9.54 -10.81 24.22
N ASP A 62 -8.26 -10.48 24.33
CA ASP A 62 -7.48 -10.57 25.57
C ASP A 62 -7.73 -9.37 26.52
N GLY A 63 -8.60 -8.42 26.13
CA GLY A 63 -8.97 -7.26 26.96
C GLY A 63 -7.86 -6.21 27.14
N LYS A 64 -6.78 -6.27 26.35
CA LYS A 64 -5.60 -5.38 26.47
C LYS A 64 -5.75 -4.05 25.73
N LEU A 65 -6.85 -3.86 25.02
CA LEU A 65 -7.16 -2.62 24.30
C LEU A 65 -8.51 -2.07 24.79
N PRO A 66 -8.64 -0.73 24.88
CA PRO A 66 -9.91 -0.11 25.18
C PRO A 66 -10.95 -0.51 24.13
N ARG A 67 -12.15 -0.87 24.60
CA ARG A 67 -13.30 -1.05 23.71
C ARG A 67 -13.80 0.36 23.37
N SER A 68 -13.65 0.78 22.11
CA SER A 68 -14.46 1.89 21.62
C SER A 68 -15.88 1.38 21.39
N ASP A 69 -16.87 2.19 21.74
CA ASP A 69 -18.27 1.97 21.37
C ASP A 69 -18.51 2.26 19.87
N VAL A 70 -17.61 3.03 19.25
CA VAL A 70 -17.63 3.34 17.83
C VAL A 70 -17.17 2.13 16.99
N ASP A 71 -18.05 1.65 16.12
CA ASP A 71 -17.69 0.73 15.04
C ASP A 71 -16.93 1.48 13.93
N SER A 72 -15.62 1.56 14.12
CA SER A 72 -14.70 2.20 13.17
C SER A 72 -14.75 1.56 11.77
N ALA A 73 -15.14 0.28 11.63
CA ALA A 73 -15.23 -0.36 10.32
C ALA A 73 -16.46 0.13 9.55
N ALA A 74 -17.58 0.36 10.24
CA ALA A 74 -18.75 1.01 9.66
C ALA A 74 -18.43 2.45 9.23
N LEU A 75 -17.76 3.22 10.09
CA LEU A 75 -17.39 4.61 9.79
C LEU A 75 -16.44 4.72 8.59
N ILE A 76 -15.40 3.87 8.52
CA ILE A 76 -14.47 3.86 7.38
C ILE A 76 -15.18 3.45 6.09
N ARG A 77 -16.13 2.52 6.15
CA ARG A 77 -16.93 2.11 4.98
C ARG A 77 -17.74 3.31 4.47
N GLN A 78 -18.44 4.01 5.36
CA GLN A 78 -19.20 5.21 5.04
C GLN A 78 -18.32 6.29 4.39
N MET A 79 -17.16 6.59 4.98
CA MET A 79 -16.24 7.60 4.44
C MET A 79 -15.74 7.24 3.02
N ARG A 80 -15.51 5.95 2.75
CA ARG A 80 -15.10 5.49 1.41
C ARG A 80 -16.23 5.63 0.41
N GLU A 81 -17.45 5.23 0.77
CA GLU A 81 -18.64 5.37 -0.08
C GLU A 81 -18.92 6.83 -0.42
N GLU A 82 -18.78 7.74 0.55
CA GLU A 82 -18.92 9.18 0.35
C GLU A 82 -17.85 9.73 -0.61
N ARG A 83 -16.58 9.36 -0.40
CA ARG A 83 -15.48 9.76 -1.28
C ARG A 83 -15.69 9.24 -2.71
N ASP A 84 -16.08 7.98 -2.87
CA ASP A 84 -16.25 7.36 -4.18
C ASP A 84 -17.44 8.00 -4.92
N ARG A 85 -18.52 8.36 -4.21
CA ARG A 85 -19.64 9.15 -4.76
C ARG A 85 -19.21 10.55 -5.17
N HIS A 86 -18.38 11.21 -4.36
CA HIS A 86 -17.84 12.53 -4.68
C HIS A 86 -16.96 12.48 -5.94
N LEU A 87 -16.05 11.51 -6.04
CA LEU A 87 -15.20 11.31 -7.22
C LEU A 87 -16.02 10.99 -8.48
N ALA A 88 -17.05 10.14 -8.38
CA ALA A 88 -17.95 9.84 -9.50
C ALA A 88 -18.70 11.10 -9.99
N GLY A 89 -19.13 11.96 -9.06
CA GLY A 89 -19.74 13.25 -9.39
C GLY A 89 -18.80 14.26 -10.03
N MET A 90 -17.49 14.18 -9.78
CA MET A 90 -16.50 15.01 -10.47
C MET A 90 -16.22 14.53 -11.90
N ILE A 91 -16.34 13.22 -12.16
CA ILE A 91 -16.11 12.61 -13.49
C ILE A 91 -17.30 12.87 -14.43
N THR A 92 -18.53 12.97 -13.91
CA THR A 92 -19.74 13.18 -14.73
C THR A 92 -19.98 14.63 -15.18
N VAL A 93 -19.21 15.61 -14.69
CA VAL A 93 -19.41 17.05 -15.00
C VAL A 93 -18.53 17.53 -16.17
N HIS A 94 -18.02 16.64 -17.01
CA HIS A 94 -17.42 17.04 -18.29
C HIS A 94 -18.39 16.75 -19.45
N PRO A 95 -19.34 17.67 -19.76
CA PRO A 95 -19.98 17.64 -21.06
C PRO A 95 -18.90 17.89 -22.10
N SER A 96 -18.73 16.92 -22.99
CA SER A 96 -18.03 17.07 -24.25
C SER A 96 -18.65 18.23 -25.03
N ASP A 97 -18.09 19.43 -24.89
CA ASP A 97 -18.26 20.51 -25.87
C ASP A 97 -17.47 20.14 -27.12
N GLY A 98 -18.08 19.26 -27.90
CA GLY A 98 -17.71 18.94 -29.26
C GLY A 98 -18.90 19.23 -30.15
N ASP A 99 -19.15 20.50 -30.44
CA ASP A 99 -19.79 20.92 -31.69
C ASP A 99 -19.51 22.41 -31.97
N ARG A 100 -18.53 22.66 -32.86
CA ARG A 100 -18.46 23.71 -33.90
C ARG A 100 -17.03 23.92 -34.40
#